data_AF-A0A5E4X159-F1
#
_entry.id   AF-A0A5E4X159-F1
#
_cell.length_a   1.000
_cell.length_b   1.000
_cell.length_c   1.000
_cell.angle_alpha   90.00
_cell.angle_beta   90.00
_cell.angle_gamma   90.00
#
_symmetry.space_group_name_H-M   'P 1'
#
loop_
_entity.id
_entity.type
_entity.pdbx_description
1 polymer ?
#
loop_
_entity_poly.entity_id
_entity_poly.type
_entity_poly.pdbx_seq_one_letter_code
_entity_poly.pdbx_strand_id
1 'polypeptide(L)' 'MTTRHTLTAPVTRLPTAAAREVAHITFDGLGKIYEGASSAALQDISFAVQRGESFGIIGPIG' A
#
# COMPACT_ATOMS: atom_id res chain seq x y z
N MET A 1 18.21 -29.97 -10.41
CA MET A 1 18.45 -28.60 -10.91
C MET A 1 17.28 -27.73 -10.48
N THR A 2 17.45 -26.87 -9.48
CA THR A 2 16.37 -25.99 -8.99
C THR A 2 16.65 -24.56 -9.46
N THR A 3 15.86 -24.10 -10.43
CA THR A 3 15.95 -22.76 -11.01
C THR A 3 15.45 -21.73 -10.00
N ARG A 4 16.33 -20.84 -9.52
CA ARG A 4 15.91 -19.71 -8.68
C ARG A 4 15.33 -18.62 -9.58
N HIS A 5 14.02 -18.40 -9.48
CA HIS A 5 13.38 -17.22 -10.06
C HIS A 5 13.72 -15.99 -9.18
N THR A 6 14.58 -15.12 -9.67
CA THR A 6 14.80 -13.79 -9.10
C THR A 6 13.60 -12.91 -9.42
N LEU A 7 12.72 -12.70 -8.45
CA LEU A 7 11.65 -11.70 -8.54
C LEU A 7 12.25 -10.32 -8.25
N THR A 8 12.34 -9.49 -9.28
CA THR A 8 12.67 -8.06 -9.13
C THR A 8 11.50 -7.39 -8.39
N ALA A 9 11.74 -6.85 -7.20
CA ALA A 9 10.72 -6.12 -6.46
C ALA A 9 10.32 -4.85 -7.22
N PRO A 10 9.02 -4.58 -7.44
CA PRO A 10 8.60 -3.32 -8.03
C PRO A 10 8.90 -2.19 -7.05
N VAL A 11 9.66 -1.19 -7.49
CA VAL A 11 9.94 0.02 -6.72
C VAL A 11 8.72 0.94 -6.83
N THR A 12 7.87 0.98 -5.80
CA THR A 12 6.74 1.92 -5.76
C THR A 12 7.28 3.33 -5.53
N ARG A 13 7.34 4.14 -6.59
CA ARG A 13 7.55 5.58 -6.44
C ARG A 13 6.30 6.22 -5.86
N LEU A 14 6.46 7.13 -4.91
CA LEU A 14 5.36 7.92 -4.39
C LEU A 14 4.74 8.73 -5.56
N PRO A 15 3.42 8.65 -5.79
CA PRO A 15 2.79 9.29 -6.93
C PRO A 15 2.96 10.81 -6.87
N THR A 16 3.39 11.40 -7.98
CA THR A 16 3.42 12.85 -8.18
C THR A 16 2.01 13.45 -8.12
N ALA A 17 1.89 14.74 -7.80
CA ALA A 17 0.59 15.41 -7.67
C ALA A 17 -0.33 15.22 -8.89
N ALA A 18 0.22 15.24 -10.11
CA ALA A 18 -0.53 14.95 -11.34
C ALA A 18 -1.03 13.49 -11.43
N ALA A 19 -0.28 12.53 -10.89
CA ALA A 19 -0.71 11.13 -10.82
C ALA A 19 -1.80 10.91 -9.75
N ARG A 20 -1.88 11.77 -8.73
CA ARG A 20 -2.99 11.76 -7.76
C ARG A 20 -4.30 12.24 -8.37
N GLU A 21 -4.26 13.14 -9.35
CA GLU A 21 -5.45 13.64 -10.05
C GLU A 21 -6.11 12.55 -10.93
N VAL A 22 -5.32 11.57 -11.37
CA VAL A 22 -5.77 10.40 -12.16
C VAL A 22 -6.01 9.17 -11.28
N ALA A 23 -5.63 9.22 -10.00
CA ALA A 23 -5.81 8.12 -9.07
C ALA A 23 -7.30 7.81 -8.90
N HIS A 24 -7.63 6.52 -9.00
CA HIS A 24 -9.01 6.09 -8.84
C HIS A 24 -9.39 6.08 -7.36
N ILE A 25 -8.44 5.77 -6.49
CA ILE A 25 -8.60 5.74 -5.04
C ILE A 25 -7.35 6.34 -4.41
N THR A 26 -7.52 7.30 -3.50
CA THR A 26 -6.41 7.88 -2.72
C THR A 26 -6.70 7.70 -1.23
N PHE A 27 -5.73 7.16 -0.51
CA PHE A 27 -5.69 7.11 0.94
C PHE A 27 -4.60 8.09 1.41
N ASP A 28 -4.98 8.98 2.33
CA ASP A 28 -4.10 10.00 2.89
C ASP A 28 -4.21 9.95 4.42
N GLY A 29 -3.09 9.71 5.09
CA GLY A 29 -3.01 9.67 6.56
C GLY A 29 -3.95 8.66 7.24
N LEU A 30 -4.25 7.52 6.61
CA LEU A 30 -5.23 6.57 7.12
C LEU A 30 -4.75 5.96 8.45
N GLY A 31 -5.59 6.08 9.48
CA GLY A 31 -5.39 5.48 10.79
C GLY A 31 -6.61 4.68 11.27
N LYS A 32 -6.36 3.60 12.02
CA LYS A 32 -7.40 2.77 12.65
C LYS A 32 -6.95 2.25 14.01
N ILE A 33 -7.83 2.41 15.00
CA ILE A 33 -7.73 1.84 16.34
C ILE A 33 -9.06 1.12 16.58
N TYR A 34 -9.00 -0.15 16.98
CA TYR A 34 -10.19 -0.91 17.33
C TYR A 34 -10.65 -0.59 18.75
N GLU A 35 -11.93 -0.73 19.04
CA GLU A 35 -12.43 -0.51 20.39
C GLU A 35 -11.78 -1.45 21.40
N GLY A 36 -11.35 -0.90 22.54
CA GLY A 36 -10.63 -1.65 23.57
C GLY A 36 -9.16 -1.97 23.23
N ALA A 37 -8.67 -1.60 22.05
CA ALA A 37 -7.28 -1.79 21.69
C ALA A 37 -6.38 -0.70 22.30
N SER A 38 -5.25 -1.11 22.86
CA SER A 38 -4.25 -0.21 23.44
C SER A 38 -3.33 0.43 22.38
N SER A 39 -3.34 -0.09 21.16
CA SER A 39 -2.43 0.31 20.08
C SER A 39 -3.18 0.41 18.75
N ALA A 40 -2.68 1.28 17.86
CA ALA A 40 -3.25 1.42 16.53
C ALA A 40 -2.92 0.23 15.62
N ALA A 41 -3.93 -0.21 14.88
CA ALA A 41 -3.79 -1.24 13.86
C ALA A 41 -3.27 -0.67 12.53
N LEU A 42 -3.65 0.57 12.21
CA LEU A 42 -3.10 1.32 11.08
C LEU A 42 -2.71 2.71 11.56
N GLN A 43 -1.54 3.18 11.15
CA GLN A 43 -1.05 4.50 11.52
C GLN A 43 -0.38 5.14 10.30
N ASP A 44 -0.84 6.34 9.94
CA ASP A 44 -0.27 7.18 8.88
C ASP A 44 -0.10 6.50 7.51
N ILE A 45 -1.10 5.72 7.11
CA ILE A 45 -1.04 4.97 5.85
C ILE A 45 -1.48 5.87 4.69
N SER A 46 -0.55 6.15 3.78
CA SER A 46 -0.76 7.02 2.62
C SER A 46 -0.35 6.32 1.32
N PHE A 47 -1.31 6.07 0.43
CA PHE A 47 -1.08 5.47 -0.89
C PHE A 47 -2.19 5.82 -1.87
N ALA A 48 -1.92 5.68 -3.16
CA ALA A 48 -2.92 5.87 -4.20
C ALA A 48 -2.93 4.67 -5.14
N VAL A 49 -4.12 4.30 -5.63
CA VAL A 49 -4.34 3.21 -6.57
C VAL A 49 -4.91 3.78 -7.86
N GLN A 50 -4.26 3.47 -8.98
CA GLN A 50 -4.67 3.89 -10.31
C GLN A 50 -5.76 2.98 -10.88
N ARG A 51 -6.52 3.48 -11.84
CA ARG A 51 -7.54 2.66 -12.52
C ARG A 51 -6.86 1.54 -13.32
N GLY A 52 -7.27 0.30 -13.07
CA GLY A 52 -6.70 -0.88 -13.73
C GLY A 52 -5.37 -1.36 -13.14
N GLU A 53 -4.89 -0.75 -12.07
CA GLU A 53 -3.71 -1.19 -11.33
C GLU A 53 -4.05 -2.37 -10.41
N SER A 54 -3.22 -3.41 -10.46
CA SER A 54 -3.28 -4.53 -9.52
C SER A 54 -2.34 -4.26 -8.36
N PHE A 55 -2.90 -4.06 -7.16
CA PHE A 55 -2.17 -3.77 -5.94
C PHE A 55 -2.28 -4.94 -4.94
N GLY A 56 -1.14 -5.40 -4.42
CA GLY A 56 -1.07 -6.47 -3.41
C GLY A 56 -0.69 -5.92 -2.05
N ILE A 57 -1.43 -6.33 -1.01
CA ILE A 57 -1.08 -6.05 0.39
C ILE A 57 -0.26 -7.23 0.91
N ILE A 58 0.95 -6.94 1.37
CA ILE A 58 1.85 -7.94 1.96
C ILE A 58 2.36 -7.46 3.30
N GLY A 59 2.59 -8.38 4.22
CA GLY A 59 3.13 -8.11 5.54
C GLY A 59 3.15 -9.36 6.41
N PRO A 60 3.76 -9.28 7.60
CA PRO A 60 3.59 -10.31 8.62
C PRO A 60 2.11 -10.51 8.96
N ILE A 61 1.76 -11.69 9.46
CA ILE A 61 0.45 -11.88 10.10
C ILE A 61 0.36 -10.94 11.30
N GLY A 62 -0.77 -10.25 11.42
CA GLY A 62 -1.05 -9.25 12.46
C GLY A 62 -2.43 -9.44 13.06
#